data_AF-A0A318Z105-F1
#
_entry.id   AF-A0A318Z105-F1
#
_cell.length_a   1.000
_cell.length_b   1.000
_cell.length_c   1.000
_cell.angle_alpha   90.00
_cell.angle_beta   90.00
_cell.angle_gamma   90.00
#
_symmetry.space_group_name_H-M   'P 1'
#
loop_
_entity.id
_entity.type
_entity.pdbx_description
1 polymer ?
#
loop_
_entity_poly.entity_id
_entity_poly.type
_entity_poly.pdbx_seq_one_letter_code
_entity_poly.pdbx_strand_id
1 'polypeptide(L)'
;MLPSNDKGTMSLVYKESCGVVLGIAPWNAPIILGIRAFITPLICGNICILKASELSADTQYLIVDCFRQAGLSAGVLNFIYCPRERAGLVTETIVAHHAIARVNFTGSTAVGRKIGQICAMYLKPVVLELGGKALIIILEDANLEEAVKAAVFGAMQHQGQVCISTE
;
A
#
# COMPACT_ATOMS: atom_id res chain seq x y z
N MET A 1 -25.63 7.92 2.91
CA MET A 1 -26.43 8.40 1.76
C MET A 1 -27.60 9.17 2.33
N LEU A 2 -27.94 10.33 1.77
CA LEU A 2 -29.16 11.02 2.17
C LEU A 2 -30.35 10.24 1.56
N PRO A 3 -31.41 9.94 2.33
CA PRO A 3 -32.62 9.35 1.78
C PRO A 3 -33.21 10.23 0.69
N SER A 4 -33.90 9.63 -0.29
CA SER A 4 -34.60 10.39 -1.32
C SER A 4 -35.69 11.25 -0.69
N ASN A 5 -35.79 12.51 -1.08
CA ASN A 5 -36.91 13.38 -0.70
C ASN A 5 -38.16 13.11 -1.55
N ASP A 6 -38.04 12.32 -2.61
CA ASP A 6 -39.14 11.98 -3.50
C ASP A 6 -39.92 10.75 -2.97
N LYS A 7 -41.26 10.90 -2.91
CA LYS A 7 -42.16 9.84 -2.46
C LYS A 7 -42.11 8.64 -3.41
N GLY A 8 -41.96 7.44 -2.83
CA GLY A 8 -41.95 6.17 -3.58
C GLY A 8 -40.58 5.79 -4.15
N THR A 9 -39.53 6.57 -3.90
CA THR A 9 -38.18 6.28 -4.40
C THR A 9 -37.32 5.60 -3.35
N MET A 10 -36.70 4.49 -3.72
CA MET A 10 -35.68 3.82 -2.92
C MET A 10 -34.28 4.17 -3.45
N SER A 11 -33.37 4.54 -2.54
CA SER A 11 -31.98 4.82 -2.88
C SER A 11 -31.07 3.74 -2.31
N LEU A 12 -30.22 3.15 -3.16
CA LEU A 12 -29.32 2.06 -2.81
C LEU A 12 -27.88 2.42 -3.20
N VAL A 13 -26.92 1.95 -2.41
CA VAL A 13 -25.49 2.02 -2.73
C VAL A 13 -24.88 0.64 -2.61
N TYR A 14 -24.24 0.20 -3.69
CA TYR A 14 -23.44 -1.01 -3.71
C TYR A 14 -21.96 -0.64 -3.81
N LYS A 15 -21.10 -1.51 -3.28
CA LYS A 15 -19.65 -1.44 -3.48
C LYS A 15 -19.27 -2.57 -4.43
N GLU A 16 -18.72 -2.20 -5.57
CA GLU A 16 -18.26 -3.15 -6.59
C GLU A 16 -16.73 -3.10 -6.69
N SER A 17 -16.14 -4.13 -7.32
CA SER A 17 -14.72 -4.13 -7.61
C SER A 17 -14.37 -2.98 -8.56
N CYS A 18 -13.16 -2.46 -8.42
CA CYS A 18 -12.70 -1.32 -9.19
C CYS A 18 -12.02 -1.73 -10.50
N GLY A 19 -11.51 -2.97 -10.59
CA GLY A 19 -10.78 -3.48 -11.75
C GLY A 19 -9.39 -3.97 -11.38
N VAL A 20 -8.35 -3.47 -12.05
CA VAL A 20 -6.96 -3.82 -11.75
C VAL A 20 -6.34 -2.80 -10.78
N VAL A 21 -5.72 -3.29 -9.71
CA VAL A 21 -5.07 -2.46 -8.68
C VAL A 21 -3.56 -2.70 -8.69
N LEU A 22 -2.81 -1.62 -8.84
CA LEU A 22 -1.36 -1.63 -8.68
C LEU A 22 -1.00 -1.35 -7.21
N GLY A 23 -0.35 -2.31 -6.55
CA GLY A 23 0.24 -2.15 -5.23
C GLY A 23 1.77 -2.07 -5.33
N ILE A 24 2.37 -1.01 -4.80
CA ILE A 24 3.82 -0.80 -4.81
C ILE A 24 4.32 -0.84 -3.36
N ALA A 25 5.09 -1.88 -3.03
CA ALA A 25 5.49 -2.19 -1.66
C ALA A 25 6.99 -1.92 -1.39
N PRO A 26 7.36 -1.38 -0.21
CA PRO A 26 8.73 -1.13 0.18
C PRO A 26 9.38 -2.38 0.79
N TRP A 27 10.66 -2.26 1.15
CA TRP A 27 11.50 -3.36 1.64
C TRP A 27 11.55 -3.52 3.16
N ASN A 28 11.16 -2.52 3.94
CA ASN A 28 11.43 -2.45 5.37
C ASN A 28 10.53 -3.36 6.23
N ALA A 29 9.33 -3.68 5.75
CA ALA A 29 8.51 -4.75 6.30
C ALA A 29 7.94 -5.56 5.13
N PRO A 30 8.80 -6.30 4.41
CA PRO A 30 8.55 -6.73 3.04
C PRO A 30 7.40 -7.73 2.94
N ILE A 31 7.18 -8.52 4.00
CA ILE A 31 6.05 -9.45 4.09
C ILE A 31 4.74 -8.72 4.34
N ILE A 32 4.66 -7.99 5.45
CA ILE A 32 3.42 -7.32 5.87
C ILE A 32 3.00 -6.28 4.83
N LEU A 33 3.92 -5.44 4.35
CA LEU A 33 3.61 -4.40 3.39
C LEU A 33 3.42 -4.94 1.97
N GLY A 34 4.11 -6.03 1.62
CA GLY A 34 3.85 -6.77 0.38
C GLY A 34 2.42 -7.32 0.33
N ILE A 35 1.99 -8.03 1.37
CA ILE A 35 0.62 -8.56 1.50
C ILE A 35 -0.40 -7.41 1.53
N ARG A 36 -0.17 -6.37 2.35
CA ARG A 36 -1.07 -5.21 2.48
C ARG A 36 -1.38 -4.56 1.13
N ALA A 37 -0.40 -4.53 0.22
CA ALA A 37 -0.54 -3.88 -1.08
C ALA A 37 -1.56 -4.55 -2.02
N PHE A 38 -1.88 -5.84 -1.81
CA PHE A 38 -2.80 -6.59 -2.67
C PHE A 38 -3.95 -7.30 -1.94
N ILE A 39 -3.82 -7.66 -0.66
CA ILE A 39 -4.79 -8.57 -0.01
C ILE A 39 -6.20 -7.96 0.09
N THR A 40 -6.31 -6.69 0.52
CA THR A 40 -7.60 -6.01 0.62
C THR A 40 -8.22 -5.78 -0.76
N PRO A 41 -7.49 -5.26 -1.77
CA PRO A 41 -7.99 -5.22 -3.14
C PRO A 41 -8.47 -6.59 -3.65
N LEU A 42 -7.73 -7.67 -3.40
CA LEU A 42 -8.07 -9.02 -3.83
C LEU A 42 -9.40 -9.50 -3.22
N ILE A 43 -9.58 -9.32 -1.91
CA ILE A 43 -10.83 -9.67 -1.20
C ILE A 43 -12.00 -8.83 -1.70
N CYS A 44 -11.77 -7.59 -2.12
CA CYS A 44 -12.77 -6.75 -2.77
C CYS A 44 -13.06 -7.12 -4.24
N GLY A 45 -12.55 -8.26 -4.73
CA GLY A 45 -12.81 -8.76 -6.08
C GLY A 45 -11.99 -8.10 -7.19
N ASN A 46 -10.85 -7.49 -6.86
CA ASN A 46 -9.96 -6.85 -7.85
C ASN A 46 -8.87 -7.81 -8.32
N ILE A 47 -8.39 -7.58 -9.54
CA ILE A 47 -7.12 -8.14 -10.00
C ILE A 47 -5.99 -7.27 -9.42
N CYS A 48 -4.91 -7.89 -8.97
CA CYS A 48 -3.82 -7.19 -8.30
C CYS A 48 -2.50 -7.36 -9.02
N ILE A 49 -1.69 -6.30 -8.99
CA ILE A 49 -0.28 -6.31 -9.41
C ILE A 49 0.55 -5.85 -8.22
N LEU A 50 1.42 -6.72 -7.70
CA LEU A 50 2.44 -6.34 -6.73
C LEU A 50 3.71 -5.93 -7.49
N LYS A 51 4.04 -4.63 -7.45
CA LYS A 51 5.34 -4.11 -7.86
C LYS A 51 6.28 -4.11 -6.66
N ALA A 52 7.29 -4.97 -6.72
CA ALA A 52 8.23 -5.20 -5.63
C ALA A 52 9.26 -4.08 -5.46
N SER A 53 9.82 -4.00 -4.26
CA SER A 53 11.06 -3.26 -4.01
C SER A 53 12.23 -4.03 -4.56
N GLU A 54 13.19 -3.30 -5.13
CA GLU A 54 14.45 -3.82 -5.63
C GLU A 54 15.32 -4.45 -4.53
N LEU A 55 15.11 -4.08 -3.26
CA LEU A 55 15.90 -4.55 -2.11
C LEU A 55 15.32 -5.80 -1.44
N SER A 56 14.09 -6.21 -1.79
CA SER A 56 13.40 -7.34 -1.16
C SER A 56 12.54 -8.13 -2.15
N ALA A 57 12.97 -8.17 -3.41
CA ALA A 57 12.20 -8.74 -4.51
C ALA A 57 11.90 -10.23 -4.29
N ASP A 58 12.89 -11.01 -3.88
CA ASP A 58 12.72 -12.45 -3.66
C ASP A 58 11.74 -12.75 -2.53
N THR A 59 11.83 -12.02 -1.41
CA THR A 59 10.86 -12.15 -0.30
C THR A 59 9.44 -11.84 -0.77
N GLN A 60 9.26 -10.79 -1.56
CA GLN A 60 7.95 -10.40 -2.07
C GLN A 60 7.42 -11.36 -3.15
N TYR A 61 8.32 -11.92 -3.96
CA TYR A 61 7.98 -12.98 -4.92
C TYR A 61 7.49 -14.24 -4.19
N LEU A 62 8.19 -14.68 -3.14
CA LEU A 62 7.81 -15.87 -2.37
C LEU A 62 6.40 -15.75 -1.81
N ILE A 63 5.98 -14.56 -1.37
CA ILE A 63 4.60 -14.32 -0.93
C ILE A 63 3.61 -14.56 -2.08
N VAL A 64 3.83 -13.96 -3.25
CA VAL A 64 2.95 -14.17 -4.42
C VAL A 64 2.94 -15.64 -4.83
N ASP A 65 4.10 -16.30 -4.75
CA ASP A 65 4.23 -17.73 -5.06
C ASP A 65 3.44 -18.61 -4.08
N CYS A 66 3.36 -18.25 -2.79
CA CYS A 66 2.47 -18.94 -1.84
C CYS A 66 1.00 -18.86 -2.27
N PHE A 67 0.52 -17.71 -2.76
CA PHE A 67 -0.85 -17.58 -3.27
C PHE A 67 -1.08 -18.40 -4.54
N ARG A 68 -0.09 -18.45 -5.43
CA ARG A 68 -0.12 -19.32 -6.62
C ARG A 68 -0.21 -20.80 -6.21
N GLN A 69 0.62 -21.23 -5.27
CA GLN A 69 0.62 -22.61 -4.76
C GLN A 69 -0.69 -22.95 -4.03
N ALA A 70 -1.33 -21.98 -3.38
CA ALA A 70 -2.63 -22.14 -2.74
C ALA A 70 -3.81 -22.27 -3.74
N GLY A 71 -3.56 -22.19 -5.05
CA GLY A 71 -4.59 -22.37 -6.09
C GLY A 71 -5.30 -21.09 -6.50
N LEU A 72 -4.75 -19.91 -6.20
CA LEU A 72 -5.28 -18.66 -6.73
C LEU A 72 -5.24 -18.69 -8.27
N SER A 73 -6.35 -18.34 -8.92
CA SER A 73 -6.45 -18.42 -10.38
C SER A 73 -5.42 -17.54 -11.08
N ALA A 74 -4.88 -18.04 -12.20
CA ALA A 74 -3.89 -17.33 -12.99
C ALA A 74 -4.39 -15.93 -13.40
N GLY A 75 -3.51 -14.94 -13.29
CA GLY A 75 -3.81 -13.56 -13.64
C GLY A 75 -4.53 -12.75 -12.55
N VAL A 76 -5.02 -13.37 -11.47
CA VAL A 76 -5.68 -12.65 -10.36
C VAL A 76 -4.67 -11.87 -9.51
N LEU A 77 -3.50 -12.45 -9.26
CA LEU A 77 -2.36 -11.79 -8.60
C LEU A 77 -1.14 -11.89 -9.50
N ASN A 78 -0.55 -10.75 -9.82
CA ASN A 78 0.60 -10.64 -10.72
C ASN A 78 1.76 -9.97 -9.97
N PHE A 79 2.99 -10.30 -10.36
CA PHE A 79 4.21 -9.77 -9.74
C PHE A 79 5.06 -9.06 -10.78
N ILE A 80 5.59 -7.89 -10.43
CA ILE A 80 6.51 -7.12 -11.26
C ILE A 80 7.72 -6.71 -10.42
N TYR A 81 8.90 -6.96 -10.96
CA TYR A 81 10.17 -6.43 -10.47
C TYR A 81 10.84 -5.60 -11.56
N CYS A 82 11.51 -4.52 -11.16
CA CYS A 82 12.38 -3.77 -12.06
C CYS A 82 13.55 -3.15 -11.29
N PRO A 83 14.72 -2.96 -11.92
CA PRO A 83 15.81 -2.18 -11.36
C PRO A 83 15.38 -0.75 -11.03
N ARG A 84 16.03 -0.15 -10.02
CA ARG A 84 15.69 1.19 -9.52
C ARG A 84 15.74 2.27 -10.60
N GLU A 85 16.67 2.15 -11.53
CA GLU A 85 16.89 3.08 -12.65
C GLU A 85 15.69 3.11 -13.60
N ARG A 86 14.95 2.00 -13.69
CA ARG A 86 13.75 1.86 -14.53
C ARG A 86 12.45 2.05 -13.76
N ALA A 87 12.51 2.24 -12.44
CA ALA A 87 11.32 2.27 -11.59
C ALA A 87 10.31 3.36 -11.98
N GLY A 88 10.79 4.54 -12.36
CA GLY A 88 9.95 5.65 -12.83
C GLY A 88 9.18 5.26 -14.10
N LEU A 89 9.92 4.89 -15.16
CA LEU A 89 9.36 4.48 -16.44
C LEU A 89 8.36 3.32 -16.30
N VAL A 90 8.74 2.26 -15.58
CA VAL A 90 7.86 1.09 -15.39
C VAL A 90 6.58 1.47 -14.65
N THR A 91 6.70 2.29 -13.60
CA THR A 91 5.52 2.73 -12.83
C THR A 91 4.60 3.58 -13.69
N GLU A 92 5.13 4.54 -14.44
CA GLU A 92 4.34 5.38 -15.33
C GLU A 92 3.64 4.58 -16.43
N THR A 93 4.37 3.68 -17.11
CA THR A 93 3.79 2.79 -18.13
C THR A 93 2.63 1.97 -17.59
N ILE A 94 2.75 1.42 -16.38
CA ILE A 94 1.65 0.67 -15.75
C ILE A 94 0.49 1.60 -15.45
N VAL A 95 0.72 2.72 -14.75
CA VAL A 95 -0.36 3.65 -14.35
C VAL A 95 -1.12 4.24 -15.54
N ALA A 96 -0.42 4.49 -16.66
CA ALA A 96 -1.01 4.96 -17.91
C ALA A 96 -1.95 3.94 -18.57
N HIS A 97 -1.81 2.65 -18.25
CA HIS A 97 -2.59 1.60 -18.87
C HIS A 97 -4.07 1.71 -18.48
N HIS A 98 -4.96 1.64 -19.48
CA HIS A 98 -6.40 1.84 -19.30
C HIS A 98 -7.04 0.89 -18.27
N ALA A 99 -6.55 -0.36 -18.18
CA ALA A 99 -7.05 -1.35 -17.22
C ALA A 99 -6.70 -1.05 -15.75
N ILE A 100 -5.68 -0.23 -15.47
CA ILE A 100 -5.35 0.15 -14.08
C ILE A 100 -6.42 1.09 -13.57
N ALA A 101 -7.13 0.66 -12.54
CA ALA A 101 -8.21 1.41 -11.93
C ALA A 101 -7.75 2.19 -10.69
N ARG A 102 -6.86 1.62 -9.88
CA ARG A 102 -6.36 2.25 -8.65
C ARG A 102 -4.90 1.93 -8.40
N VAL A 103 -4.26 2.80 -7.64
CA VAL A 103 -2.86 2.65 -7.21
C VAL A 103 -2.79 2.74 -5.68
N ASN A 104 -1.98 1.91 -5.05
CA ASN A 104 -1.53 2.14 -3.68
C ASN A 104 -0.02 2.07 -3.64
N PHE A 105 0.59 3.03 -2.94
CA PHE A 105 2.03 3.14 -2.81
C PHE A 105 2.40 3.34 -1.35
N THR A 106 3.37 2.55 -0.88
CA THR A 106 4.02 2.77 0.41
C THR A 106 5.50 3.06 0.19
N GLY A 107 6.01 4.17 0.73
CA GLY A 107 7.42 4.56 0.59
C GLY A 107 7.71 6.01 0.94
N SER A 108 8.74 6.60 0.35
CA SER A 108 9.15 7.96 0.70
C SER A 108 8.18 9.03 0.17
N THR A 109 8.03 10.14 0.91
CA THR A 109 7.20 11.27 0.51
C THR A 109 7.62 11.86 -0.84
N ALA A 110 8.93 11.89 -1.12
CA ALA A 110 9.47 12.39 -2.38
C ALA A 110 9.02 11.53 -3.59
N VAL A 111 9.02 10.20 -3.46
CA VAL A 111 8.55 9.30 -4.52
C VAL A 111 7.02 9.30 -4.59
N GLY A 112 6.33 9.32 -3.43
CA GLY A 112 4.88 9.41 -3.37
C GLY A 112 4.31 10.63 -4.09
N ARG A 113 4.98 11.79 -3.99
CA ARG A 113 4.61 12.99 -4.74
C ARG A 113 4.67 12.76 -6.25
N LYS A 114 5.74 12.11 -6.74
CA LYS A 114 5.89 11.78 -8.18
C LYS A 114 4.80 10.81 -8.65
N ILE A 115 4.52 9.77 -7.85
CA ILE A 115 3.44 8.82 -8.15
C ILE A 115 2.08 9.52 -8.16
N GLY A 116 1.82 10.43 -7.20
CA GLY A 116 0.62 11.24 -7.18
C GLY A 116 0.46 12.10 -8.44
N GLN A 117 1.54 12.72 -8.91
CA GLN A 117 1.56 13.48 -10.17
C GLN A 117 1.22 12.58 -11.37
N ILE A 118 1.86 11.41 -11.49
CA ILE A 118 1.59 10.44 -12.56
C ILE A 118 0.11 10.01 -12.51
N CYS A 119 -0.39 9.63 -11.33
CA CYS A 119 -1.77 9.21 -11.16
C CYS A 119 -2.75 10.34 -11.54
N ALA A 120 -2.44 11.59 -11.21
CA ALA A 120 -3.25 12.74 -11.59
C ALA A 120 -3.33 12.96 -13.11
N MET A 121 -2.23 12.72 -13.86
CA MET A 121 -2.23 12.83 -15.32
C MET A 121 -3.24 11.87 -15.98
N TYR A 122 -3.48 10.70 -15.37
CA TYR A 122 -4.37 9.66 -15.88
C TYR A 122 -5.67 9.50 -15.07
N LEU A 123 -5.96 10.46 -14.17
CA LEU A 123 -7.13 10.46 -13.28
C LEU A 123 -7.32 9.16 -12.48
N LYS A 124 -6.22 8.57 -12.00
CA LYS A 124 -6.22 7.34 -11.19
C LYS A 124 -6.26 7.68 -9.70
N PRO A 125 -7.27 7.24 -8.93
CA PRO A 125 -7.25 7.35 -7.48
C PRO A 125 -6.03 6.62 -6.90
N VAL A 126 -5.32 7.29 -5.99
CA VAL A 126 -4.11 6.76 -5.36
C VAL A 126 -4.17 6.87 -3.83
N VAL A 127 -3.78 5.78 -3.16
CA VAL A 127 -3.51 5.77 -1.72
C VAL A 127 -2.01 5.90 -1.50
N LEU A 128 -1.59 6.90 -0.72
CA LEU A 128 -0.20 7.23 -0.47
C LEU A 128 0.13 7.07 1.02
N GLU A 129 0.88 6.03 1.34
CA GLU A 129 1.37 5.71 2.68
C GLU A 129 2.84 6.13 2.78
N LEU A 130 3.06 7.34 3.27
CA LEU A 130 4.34 8.03 3.15
C LEU A 130 5.13 8.05 4.47
N GLY A 131 6.34 8.60 4.44
CA GLY A 131 7.16 8.73 5.63
C GLY A 131 6.53 9.65 6.67
N GLY A 132 6.78 9.35 7.95
CA GLY A 132 6.38 10.15 9.10
C GLY A 132 7.58 10.59 9.94
N LYS A 133 7.27 11.22 11.08
CA LYS A 133 8.19 11.55 12.16
C LYS A 133 7.42 11.38 13.47
N ALA A 134 7.27 10.13 13.92
CA ALA A 134 6.33 9.80 14.98
C ALA A 134 6.85 10.27 16.34
N LEU A 135 6.05 11.07 17.03
CA LEU A 135 6.40 11.63 18.34
C LEU A 135 5.83 10.76 19.45
N ILE A 136 6.58 10.61 20.55
CA ILE A 136 6.08 10.13 21.83
C ILE A 136 5.99 11.29 22.81
N ILE A 137 4.82 11.50 23.42
CA ILE A 137 4.59 12.56 24.41
C ILE A 137 4.40 11.89 25.76
N ILE A 138 5.23 12.24 26.74
CA ILE A 138 5.17 11.72 28.11
C ILE A 138 4.64 12.83 29.00
N LEU A 139 3.46 12.62 29.58
CA LEU A 139 2.78 13.58 30.45
C LEU A 139 3.22 13.42 31.92
N GLU A 140 2.83 14.37 32.77
CA GLU A 140 3.25 14.43 34.17
C GLU A 140 2.79 13.23 35.02
N ASP A 141 1.67 12.61 34.64
CA ASP A 141 1.05 11.47 35.31
C ASP A 141 1.41 10.12 34.66
N ALA A 142 2.31 10.12 33.67
CA ALA A 142 2.69 8.91 32.94
C ALA A 142 3.48 7.93 33.83
N ASN A 143 3.18 6.63 33.68
CA ASN A 143 4.06 5.60 34.20
C ASN A 143 5.38 5.61 33.42
N LEU A 144 6.43 6.14 34.05
CA LEU A 144 7.73 6.32 33.41
C LEU A 144 8.40 5.01 33.00
N GLU A 145 8.20 3.92 33.74
CA GLU A 145 8.81 2.63 33.41
C GLU A 145 8.24 2.09 32.08
N GLU A 146 6.92 2.14 31.93
CA GLU A 146 6.25 1.72 30.69
C GLU A 146 6.53 2.69 29.54
N ALA A 147 6.61 3.99 29.81
CA ALA A 147 6.96 5.00 28.81
C ALA A 147 8.36 4.76 28.23
N VAL A 148 9.35 4.43 29.07
CA VAL A 148 10.71 4.09 28.62
C VAL A 148 10.71 2.82 27.77
N LYS A 149 10.01 1.76 28.20
CA LYS A 149 9.91 0.51 27.43
C LYS A 149 9.30 0.77 26.05
N ALA A 150 8.20 1.54 26.00
CA ALA A 150 7.53 1.89 24.74
C ALA A 150 8.42 2.76 23.84
N ALA A 151 9.12 3.75 24.40
CA ALA A 151 10.03 4.62 23.65
C ALA A 151 11.18 3.82 23.03
N VAL A 152 11.84 2.96 23.82
CA VAL A 152 12.95 2.13 23.36
C VAL A 152 12.48 1.17 22.26
N PHE A 153 11.35 0.49 22.47
CA PHE A 153 10.79 -0.39 21.45
C PHE A 153 10.45 0.38 20.17
N GLY A 154 9.70 1.49 20.28
CA GLY A 154 9.25 2.27 19.13
C GLY A 154 10.39 2.88 18.31
N ALA A 155 11.46 3.33 18.97
CA ALA A 155 12.62 3.91 18.31
C ALA A 155 13.55 2.85 17.70
N MET A 156 13.77 1.72 18.40
CA MET A 156 14.83 0.78 18.04
C MET A 156 14.37 -0.44 17.26
N GLN A 157 13.06 -0.73 17.23
CA GLN A 157 12.53 -1.86 16.48
C GLN A 157 12.90 -1.76 14.99
N HIS A 158 13.41 -2.87 14.43
CA HIS A 158 13.94 -2.92 13.07
C HIS A 158 14.97 -1.81 12.76
N GLN A 159 15.81 -1.47 13.75
CA GLN A 159 16.81 -0.41 13.68
C GLN A 159 16.21 0.96 13.32
N GLY A 160 14.97 1.24 13.75
CA GLY A 160 14.26 2.49 13.44
C GLY A 160 13.78 2.58 11.99
N GLN A 161 13.88 1.50 11.20
CA GLN A 161 13.50 1.50 9.79
C GLN A 161 12.00 1.18 9.61
N VAL A 162 11.14 1.74 10.45
CA VAL A 162 9.68 1.61 10.34
C VAL A 162 9.08 2.99 10.12
N CYS A 163 8.09 3.12 9.23
CA CYS A 163 7.47 4.41 8.90
C CYS A 163 6.82 5.13 10.09
N ILE A 164 6.52 4.37 11.15
CA ILE A 164 5.95 4.83 12.42
C ILE A 164 6.94 4.70 13.58
N SER A 165 8.23 4.57 13.31
CA SER A 165 9.26 4.56 14.35
C SER A 165 9.26 5.89 15.11
N THR A 166 9.46 5.78 16.42
CA THR A 166 9.56 6.95 17.32
C THR A 166 10.87 7.67 17.06
N GLU A 167 10.82 8.96 16.74
CA GLU A 167 12.00 9.79 16.45
C GLU A 167 11.87 11.24 16.94
#